data_AF-A0AAP7DBV1-F1
#
_entry.id   AF-A0AAP7DBV1-F1
#
_cell.length_a   1.000
_cell.length_b   1.000
_cell.length_c   1.000
_cell.angle_alpha   90.00
_cell.angle_beta   90.00
_cell.angle_gamma   90.00
#
_symmetry.space_group_name_H-M   'P 1'
#
loop_
_entity.id
_entity.type
_entity.pdbx_description
1 polymer ?
#
loop_
_entity_poly.entity_id
_entity_poly.type
_entity_poly.pdbx_seq_one_letter_code
_entity_poly.pdbx_strand_id
1 'polypeptide(L)' 'MITIEINTPEEALHLQNVAALNIGKYKSNPVEGQQHLQSTHIRLWKNMHTQAGDVLKMLIAKKEKASCNT' A
#
# COMPACT_ATOMS: atom_id res chain seq x y z
N MET A 1 13.89 4.28 -3.41
CA MET A 1 12.60 3.71 -2.95
C MET A 1 11.93 4.79 -2.12
N ILE A 2 10.67 5.15 -2.42
CA ILE A 2 9.94 6.14 -1.63
C ILE A 2 9.45 5.44 -0.37
N THR A 3 9.76 6.02 0.79
CA THR A 3 9.28 5.55 2.09
C THR A 3 8.20 6.52 2.55
N ILE A 4 6.97 6.01 2.73
CA ILE A 4 5.88 6.79 3.30
C ILE A 4 5.86 6.57 4.81
N GLU A 5 5.81 7.66 5.56
CA GLU A 5 5.56 7.62 7.01
C GLU A 5 4.08 7.34 7.24
N ILE A 6 3.78 6.28 7.98
CA ILE A 6 2.43 5.77 8.24
C ILE A 6 2.34 5.51 9.74
N ASN A 7 1.46 6.23 10.43
CA ASN A 7 1.45 6.29 11.88
C ASN A 7 0.26 5.53 12.49
N THR A 8 -0.83 5.38 11.73
CA THR A 8 -2.05 4.71 12.22
C THR A 8 -2.43 3.48 11.38
N PRO A 9 -3.11 2.49 11.97
CA PRO A 9 -3.70 1.38 11.22
C PRO A 9 -4.64 1.86 10.11
N GLU A 10 -5.40 2.92 10.36
CA GLU A 10 -6.35 3.51 9.42
C GLU A 10 -5.64 4.11 8.20
N GLU A 11 -4.53 4.85 8.41
CA GLU A 11 -3.68 5.36 7.32
C GLU A 11 -3.08 4.21 6.50
N ALA A 12 -2.57 3.18 7.18
CA ALA A 12 -1.98 2.02 6.53
C ALA A 12 -2.99 1.27 5.66
N LEU A 13 -4.19 1.02 6.21
CA LEU A 13 -5.27 0.35 5.49
C LEU A 13 -5.77 1.21 4.31
N HIS A 14 -5.93 2.51 4.51
CA HIS A 14 -6.34 3.42 3.45
C HIS A 14 -5.35 3.41 2.28
N LEU A 15 -4.05 3.54 2.57
CA LEU A 15 -3.00 3.55 1.54
C LEU A 15 -2.93 2.21 0.80
N GLN A 16 -3.05 1.09 1.53
CA GLN A 16 -3.09 -0.24 0.91
C GLN A 16 -4.26 -0.36 -0.08
N ASN A 17 -5.45 0.11 0.30
CA ASN A 17 -6.63 0.10 -0.56
C ASN A 17 -6.48 1.02 -1.79
N VAL A 18 -5.98 2.24 -1.60
CA VAL A 18 -5.70 3.17 -2.72
C VAL A 18 -4.71 2.56 -3.70
N ALA A 19 -3.66 1.89 -3.20
CA ALA A 19 -2.69 1.22 -4.04
C ALA A 19 -3.31 0.06 -4.85
N ALA A 20 -4.13 -0.79 -4.21
CA ALA A 20 -4.83 -1.88 -4.87
C ALA A 20 -5.76 -1.36 -5.99
N LEU A 21 -6.53 -0.30 -5.72
CA LEU A 21 -7.42 0.33 -6.70
C LEU A 21 -6.65 0.85 -7.91
N ASN A 22 -5.52 1.54 -7.69
CA ASN A 22 -4.73 2.08 -8.79
C ASN A 22 -4.05 0.98 -9.62
N ILE A 23 -3.56 -0.10 -9.00
CA ILE A 23 -3.08 -1.28 -9.73
C ILE A 23 -4.18 -1.84 -10.63
N GLY A 24 -5.41 -1.96 -10.10
CA GLY A 24 -6.58 -2.38 -10.87
C GLY A 24 -6.83 -1.47 -12.06
N LYS A 25 -6.86 -0.15 -11.85
CA LYS A 25 -7.11 0.86 -12.89
C LYS A 25 -6.12 0.78 -14.06
N TYR A 26 -4.83 0.66 -13.80
CA TYR A 26 -3.83 0.54 -14.87
C TYR A 26 -3.91 -0.78 -15.62
N LYS A 27 -4.30 -1.87 -14.95
CA LYS A 27 -4.48 -3.17 -15.59
C LYS A 27 -5.75 -3.24 -16.45
N SER A 28 -6.83 -2.60 -16.01
CA SER A 28 -8.12 -2.63 -16.71
C SER A 28 -8.21 -1.62 -17.86
N ASN A 29 -7.37 -0.59 -17.86
CA ASN A 29 -7.39 0.48 -18.86
C ASN A 29 -6.00 0.64 -19.51
N PRO A 30 -5.59 -0.29 -20.38
CA PRO A 30 -4.34 -0.12 -21.13
C PRO A 30 -4.42 1.12 -22.03
N VAL A 31 -3.36 1.92 -22.03
CA VAL A 31 -3.25 3.10 -22.90
C VAL A 31 -2.20 2.81 -23.95
N GLU A 32 -2.60 2.89 -25.21
CA GLU A 32 -1.72 2.64 -26.34
C GLU A 32 -0.51 3.59 -26.31
N GLY A 33 0.67 3.04 -26.55
CA GLY A 33 1.94 3.78 -26.49
C GLY A 33 2.46 4.07 -25.08
N GLN A 34 1.74 3.70 -24.01
CA GLN A 34 2.15 3.98 -22.62
C GLN A 34 2.38 2.73 -21.77
N GLN A 35 2.54 1.56 -22.37
CA GLN A 35 2.66 0.28 -21.64
C GLN A 35 3.81 0.30 -20.62
N HIS A 36 4.95 0.91 -20.98
CA HIS A 36 6.10 1.04 -20.08
C HIS A 36 5.80 1.95 -18.87
N LEU A 37 5.15 3.08 -19.11
CA LEU A 37 4.76 4.02 -18.05
C LEU A 37 3.73 3.39 -17.11
N GLN A 38 2.70 2.73 -17.65
CA GLN A 38 1.70 2.00 -16.87
C GLN A 38 2.33 0.88 -16.05
N SER A 39 3.30 0.15 -16.61
CA SER A 39 4.05 -0.88 -15.86
C SER A 39 4.85 -0.29 -14.71
N THR A 40 5.49 0.87 -14.92
CA THR A 40 6.20 1.60 -13.87
C THR A 40 5.26 2.05 -12.76
N HIS A 41 4.10 2.60 -13.09
CA HIS A 41 3.09 2.98 -12.10
C HIS A 41 2.56 1.78 -11.33
N ILE A 42 2.26 0.66 -12.00
CA ILE A 42 1.84 -0.59 -11.33
C ILE A 42 2.91 -1.03 -10.33
N ARG A 43 4.20 -0.98 -10.70
CA ARG A 43 5.30 -1.33 -9.79
C ARG A 43 5.37 -0.40 -8.58
N LEU A 44 5.20 0.92 -8.79
CA LEU A 44 5.17 1.90 -7.71
C LEU A 44 4.04 1.58 -6.72
N TRP A 45 2.83 1.36 -7.22
CA TRP A 45 1.68 1.05 -6.38
C TRP A 45 1.83 -0.30 -5.67
N LYS A 46 2.42 -1.32 -6.30
CA LYS A 46 2.74 -2.59 -5.62
C LYS A 46 3.67 -2.37 -4.44
N ASN A 47 4.71 -1.54 -4.60
CA ASN A 47 5.63 -1.24 -3.51
C ASN A 47 4.92 -0.52 -2.35
N MET A 48 4.07 0.47 -2.66
CA MET A 48 3.26 1.16 -1.64
C MET A 48 2.29 0.22 -0.93
N HIS A 49 1.62 -0.67 -1.68
CA HIS A 49 0.71 -1.68 -1.11
C HIS A 49 1.43 -2.60 -0.11
N THR A 50 2.62 -3.07 -0.47
CA THR A 50 3.45 -3.91 0.41
C THR A 50 3.88 -3.12 1.66
N GLN A 51 4.44 -1.92 1.48
CA GLN A 51 4.86 -1.09 2.60
C GLN A 51 3.73 -0.81 3.59
N ALA A 52 2.56 -0.42 3.08
CA ALA A 52 1.39 -0.15 3.90
C ALA A 52 0.90 -1.41 4.64
N GLY A 53 0.92 -2.56 3.98
CA GLY A 53 0.58 -3.85 4.59
C GLY A 53 1.52 -4.27 5.72
N ASP A 54 2.83 -4.03 5.55
CA ASP A 54 3.82 -4.35 6.57
C ASP A 54 3.69 -3.42 7.79
N VAL A 55 3.45 -2.12 7.57
CA VAL A 55 3.19 -1.18 8.67
C VAL A 55 1.89 -1.53 9.40
N LEU A 56 0.81 -1.88 8.68
CA LEU A 56 -0.46 -2.28 9.29
C LEU A 56 -0.28 -3.46 10.25
N LYS A 57 0.41 -4.52 9.80
CA LYS A 57 0.72 -5.70 10.64
C LYS A 57 1.52 -5.32 11.88
N MET A 58 2.52 -4.45 11.72
CA MET A 58 3.33 -3.96 12.84
C MET A 58 2.50 -3.17 13.85
N LEU A 59 1.63 -2.27 13.40
CA LEU A 59 0.80 -1.44 14.28
C LEU A 59 -0.25 -2.28 15.03
N ILE A 60 -0.88 -3.25 14.36
CA ILE A 60 -1.81 -4.19 15.01
C ILE A 60 -1.08 -5.01 16.08
N ALA A 61 0.08 -5.60 15.74
CA ALA A 61 0.85 -6.39 16.70
C ALA A 61 1.31 -5.57 17.93
N LYS A 62 1.64 -4.28 17.74
CA LYS A 62 1.95 -3.36 18.85
C LYS A 62 0.72 -3.13 19.75
N LYS A 63 -0.45 -2.92 19.15
CA LYS A 63 -1.71 -2.71 19.88
C LYS A 63 -2.12 -3.95 20.68
N GLU A 64 -2.00 -5.13 20.09
CA GLU A 64 -2.29 -6.41 20.76
C GLU A 64 -1.36 -6.65 21.95
N LYS A 65 -0.05 -6.42 21.78
CA LYS A 65 0.93 -6.53 22.89
C LYS A 65 0.64 -5.56 24.03
N ALA A 66 0.23 -4.32 23.72
CA ALA A 66 -0.13 -3.34 24.74
C ALA A 66 -1.35 -3.80 25.55
N SER A 67 -2.33 -4.45 24.90
CA SER A 67 -3.54 -4.96 25.55
C SER A 67 -3.33 -6.17 26.46
N CYS A 68 -2.27 -6.97 26.26
CA CYS A 68 -1.96 -8.13 27.11
C CYS A 68 -1.15 -7.78 28.37
N ASN A 69 -0.65 -6.54 28.47
CA ASN A 69 0.18 -6.07 29.59
C ASN A 69 -0.62 -5.22 30.60
N THR A 70 -1.95 -5.18 30.47
CA THR A 70 -2.91 -4.50 31.35
C THR A 70 -3.90 -5.52 31.90
#